data_AF-A0A5M3ZC20-F1
#
_entry.id   AF-A0A5M3ZC20-F1
#
_cell.length_a   1.000
_cell.length_b   1.000
_cell.length_c   1.000
_cell.angle_alpha   90.00
_cell.angle_beta   90.00
_cell.angle_gamma   90.00
#
_symmetry.space_group_name_H-M   'P 1'
#
loop_
_entity.id
_entity.type
_entity.pdbx_description
1 polymer ?
#
loop_
_entity_poly.entity_id
_entity_poly.type
_entity_poly.pdbx_seq_one_letter_code
_entity_poly.pdbx_strand_id
1 'polypeptide(L)'
;MQLTKFLLALVATSTVALALPQSSDSCSSAITCGTCNGSSCKIGAINYSCGHGTSCLASHGGGDGKKCSGGIDGGAVCPGTA
;
A
#
# COMPACT_ATOMS: atom_id res chain seq x y z
N MET A 1 7.85 7.16 -57.00
CA MET A 1 8.16 6.17 -55.94
C MET A 1 8.52 6.90 -54.66
N GLN A 2 8.32 6.23 -53.53
CA GLN A 2 8.71 6.59 -52.16
C GLN A 2 7.81 7.58 -51.39
N LEU A 3 7.47 7.33 -50.13
CA LEU A 3 7.41 6.08 -49.37
C LEU A 3 6.55 6.40 -48.14
N THR A 4 5.42 5.73 -48.00
CA THR A 4 4.61 5.69 -46.79
C THR A 4 5.52 5.34 -45.61
N LYS A 5 5.64 6.25 -44.63
CA LYS A 5 6.24 5.91 -43.33
C LYS A 5 5.31 6.39 -42.22
N PHE A 6 4.30 5.56 -41.99
CA PHE A 6 3.68 5.39 -40.68
C PHE A 6 4.79 5.29 -39.63
N LEU A 7 4.89 6.27 -38.74
CA LEU A 7 5.61 6.10 -37.47
C LEU A 7 4.56 5.84 -36.39
N LEU A 8 4.27 4.54 -36.27
CA LEU A 8 3.73 3.92 -35.06
C LEU A 8 4.73 4.04 -33.90
N ALA A 9 4.16 3.86 -32.71
CA ALA A 9 4.80 3.45 -31.47
C ALA A 9 5.31 4.56 -30.55
N LEU A 10 4.37 5.18 -29.81
CA LEU A 10 4.66 5.55 -28.42
C LEU A 10 4.43 4.31 -27.57
N VAL A 11 5.50 3.55 -27.34
CA VAL A 11 5.49 2.45 -26.38
C VAL A 11 5.31 3.10 -25.02
N ALA A 12 4.14 2.90 -24.40
CA ALA A 12 3.94 3.27 -23.01
C ALA A 12 4.98 2.52 -22.18
N THR A 13 6.02 3.22 -21.74
CA THR A 13 7.03 2.69 -20.84
C THR A 13 6.32 2.44 -19.51
N SER A 14 5.85 1.20 -19.31
CA SER A 14 5.43 0.71 -18.01
C SER A 14 6.63 0.83 -17.08
N THR A 15 6.67 1.89 -16.30
CA THR A 15 7.64 2.03 -15.23
C THR A 15 7.35 0.93 -14.22
N VAL A 16 8.22 -0.07 -14.19
CA VAL A 16 8.29 -1.03 -13.10
C VAL A 16 8.49 -0.24 -11.81
N ALA A 17 7.46 -0.24 -10.96
CA ALA A 17 7.61 0.22 -9.60
C ALA A 17 8.54 -0.78 -8.90
N LEU A 18 9.78 -0.36 -8.63
CA LEU A 18 10.66 -1.08 -7.72
C LEU A 18 9.97 -1.08 -6.36
N ALA A 19 9.47 -2.24 -5.94
CA ALA A 19 9.06 -2.48 -4.57
C ALA A 19 10.32 -2.40 -3.70
N LEU A 20 10.59 -1.20 -3.18
CA LEU A 20 11.54 -1.02 -2.09
C LEU A 20 10.93 -1.65 -0.83
N PRO A 21 11.68 -2.47 -0.08
CA PRO A 21 11.18 -3.03 1.17
C PRO A 21 11.01 -1.89 2.17
N GLN A 22 9.77 -1.53 2.47
CA GLN A 22 9.48 -0.50 3.44
C GLN A 22 8.75 -1.07 4.64
N SER A 23 9.37 -0.79 5.79
CA SER A 23 8.77 -0.73 7.12
C SER A 23 8.59 -2.07 7.82
N SER A 24 9.66 -2.44 8.53
CA SER A 24 9.69 -3.12 9.83
C SER A 24 8.50 -4.03 10.12
N ASP A 25 8.73 -5.34 9.98
CA ASP A 25 7.97 -6.42 10.60
C ASP A 25 7.80 -6.16 12.11
N SER A 26 6.85 -5.32 12.48
CA SER A 26 6.45 -5.10 13.88
C SER A 26 5.20 -5.92 14.18
N CYS A 27 5.11 -7.07 13.52
CA CYS A 27 4.04 -8.04 13.71
C CYS A 27 4.52 -9.22 14.56
N SER A 28 5.17 -8.92 15.68
CA SER A 28 5.63 -9.93 16.64
C SER A 28 4.50 -10.48 17.53
N SER A 29 3.28 -9.93 17.47
CA SER A 29 2.14 -10.43 18.24
C SER A 29 0.88 -10.51 17.39
N ALA A 30 0.39 -11.74 17.17
CA ALA A 30 -0.74 -12.05 16.31
C ALA A 30 -2.07 -11.36 16.70
N ILE A 31 -2.19 -10.88 17.94
CA ILE A 31 -3.40 -10.21 18.46
C ILE A 31 -3.57 -8.81 17.85
N THR A 32 -2.47 -8.19 17.44
CA THR A 32 -2.45 -6.78 17.03
C THR A 32 -2.15 -6.65 15.54
N CYS A 33 -2.08 -7.76 14.80
CA CYS A 33 -1.76 -7.75 13.37
C CYS A 33 -2.99 -7.94 12.50
N GLY A 34 -3.06 -7.12 11.47
CA GLY A 34 -4.14 -7.12 10.52
C GLY A 34 -3.63 -6.95 9.10
N THR A 35 -4.58 -6.75 8.21
CA THR A 35 -4.31 -6.40 6.82
C THR A 35 -5.15 -5.19 6.42
N CYS A 36 -4.57 -4.33 5.59
CA CYS A 36 -5.32 -3.24 5.00
C CYS A 36 -6.55 -3.77 4.26
N ASN A 37 -7.70 -3.15 4.52
CA ASN A 37 -8.95 -3.34 3.83
C ASN A 37 -9.52 -1.95 3.46
N GLY A 38 -9.41 -1.56 2.20
CA GLY A 38 -9.63 -0.21 1.71
C GLY A 38 -8.65 0.78 2.35
N SER A 39 -9.19 1.82 3.00
CA SER A 39 -8.40 2.85 3.70
C SER A 39 -8.09 2.51 5.16
N SER A 40 -8.54 1.35 5.66
CA SER A 40 -8.46 0.97 7.08
C SER A 40 -7.63 -0.29 7.31
N CYS A 41 -7.14 -0.50 8.53
CA CYS A 41 -6.45 -1.71 8.95
C CYS A 41 -7.43 -2.70 9.57
N LYS A 42 -7.62 -3.86 8.95
CA LYS A 42 -8.49 -4.93 9.44
C LYS A 42 -7.72 -5.88 10.34
N ILE A 43 -7.96 -5.79 11.65
CA ILE A 43 -7.38 -6.67 12.67
C ILE A 43 -8.47 -7.64 13.12
N GLY A 44 -8.32 -8.93 12.78
CA GLY A 44 -9.38 -9.92 12.97
C GLY A 44 -10.65 -9.56 12.19
N ALA A 45 -11.74 -9.29 12.92
CA ALA A 45 -13.04 -8.90 12.36
C ALA A 45 -13.34 -7.39 12.44
N ILE A 46 -12.42 -6.57 12.95
CA ILE A 46 -12.63 -5.14 13.21
C ILE A 46 -11.75 -4.31 12.27
N ASN A 47 -12.31 -3.25 11.70
CA ASN A 47 -11.58 -2.27 10.90
C ASN A 47 -11.20 -1.07 11.77
N TYR A 48 -9.90 -0.82 11.87
CA TYR A 48 -9.32 0.31 12.59
C TYR A 48 -8.85 1.38 11.61
N SER A 49 -9.16 2.64 11.88
CA SER A 49 -8.63 3.76 11.11
C SER A 49 -7.12 3.85 11.29
N CYS A 50 -6.41 4.17 10.19
CA CYS A 50 -4.99 4.44 10.24
C CYS A 50 -4.72 5.75 11.00
N GLY A 51 -3.83 5.70 11.99
CA GLY A 51 -3.40 6.84 12.79
C GLY A 51 -1.98 7.30 12.44
N HIS A 52 -1.47 8.29 13.18
CA HIS A 52 -0.06 8.71 13.13
C HIS A 52 0.48 9.09 11.73
N GLY A 53 -0.37 9.69 10.88
CA GLY A 53 0.02 10.03 9.50
C GLY A 53 0.32 8.79 8.65
N THR A 54 -0.24 7.63 9.00
CA THR A 54 -0.13 6.41 8.20
C THR A 54 -1.41 6.16 7.41
N SER A 55 -1.33 5.36 6.34
CA SER A 55 -2.47 5.07 5.47
C SER A 55 -2.44 3.67 4.91
N CYS A 56 -3.62 3.08 4.74
CA CYS A 56 -3.81 1.86 3.95
C CYS A 56 -4.16 2.16 2.49
N LEU A 57 -4.25 3.42 2.06
CA LEU A 57 -4.51 3.77 0.67
C LEU A 57 -3.33 3.39 -0.22
N ALA A 58 -3.62 2.80 -1.37
CA ALA A 58 -2.61 2.46 -2.37
C ALA A 58 -1.81 3.68 -2.85
N SER A 59 -2.45 4.85 -2.92
CA SER A 59 -1.81 6.13 -3.28
C SER A 59 -0.72 6.57 -2.30
N HIS A 60 -0.74 6.06 -1.07
CA HIS A 60 0.14 6.45 0.02
C HIS A 60 1.18 5.36 0.35
N GLY A 61 1.35 4.35 -0.51
CA GLY A 61 2.23 3.20 -0.25
C GLY A 61 1.56 2.05 0.52
N GLY A 62 0.29 2.24 0.89
CA GLY A 62 -0.59 1.20 1.41
C GLY A 62 -1.17 0.31 0.30
N GLY A 63 -2.33 -0.28 0.56
CA GLY A 63 -3.06 -1.14 -0.36
C GLY A 63 -3.65 -2.36 0.32
N ASP A 64 -4.80 -2.82 -0.17
CA ASP A 64 -5.48 -4.01 0.32
C ASP A 64 -4.54 -5.21 0.46
N GLY A 65 -4.65 -5.91 1.58
CA GLY A 65 -3.83 -7.09 1.87
C GLY A 65 -2.42 -6.81 2.39
N LYS A 66 -1.94 -5.55 2.38
CA LYS A 66 -0.68 -5.21 3.06
C LYS A 66 -0.84 -5.32 4.57
N LYS A 67 0.23 -5.74 5.25
CA LYS A 67 0.22 -5.88 6.71
C LYS A 67 0.13 -4.51 7.38
N CYS A 68 -0.66 -4.46 8.44
CA CYS A 68 -0.80 -3.32 9.33
C CYS A 68 -0.91 -3.83 10.76
N SER A 69 -0.68 -2.96 11.75
CA SER A 69 -0.76 -3.32 13.16
C SER A 69 -1.62 -2.33 13.95
N GLY A 70 -2.22 -2.78 15.04
CA GLY A 70 -2.88 -1.91 16.00
C GLY A 70 -1.86 -1.10 16.79
N GLY A 71 -2.04 0.21 16.84
CA GLY A 71 -1.26 1.08 17.73
C GLY A 71 -1.82 1.03 19.15
N ILE A 72 -0.95 1.44 20.09
CA ILE A 72 -1.22 1.42 21.53
C ILE A 72 -2.23 2.51 21.93
N ASP A 73 -2.35 3.55 21.09
CA ASP A 73 -3.19 4.74 21.32
C ASP A 73 -4.57 4.65 20.64
N GLY A 74 -4.95 3.48 20.11
CA GLY A 74 -6.22 3.25 19.42
C GLY A 74 -6.22 3.55 17.91
N GLY A 75 -5.14 4.13 17.37
CA GLY A 75 -4.92 4.28 15.93
C GLY A 75 -4.09 3.13 15.36
N ALA A 76 -4.49 2.55 14.23
CA ALA A 76 -3.68 1.52 13.57
C ALA A 76 -2.45 2.14 12.88
N VAL A 77 -1.31 1.45 12.95
CA VAL A 77 -0.12 1.74 12.18
C VAL A 77 -0.24 1.03 10.84
N CYS A 78 -0.44 1.82 9.80
CA CYS A 78 -0.63 1.34 8.44
C CYS A 78 0.68 1.44 7.62
N PRO A 79 0.84 0.62 6.57
CA PRO A 79 2.09 0.49 5.83
C PRO A 79 2.40 1.71 4.94
N GLY A 80 1.39 2.49 4.55
CA GLY A 80 1.55 3.73 3.79
C GLY A 80 1.71 4.96 4.68
N THR A 81 2.14 6.07 4.09
CA THR A 81 2.33 7.38 4.74
C THR A 81 1.35 8.38 4.12
N ALA A 82 0.45 8.93 4.96
CA ALA A 82 -0.64 9.82 4.58
C ALA A 82 -0.20 11.26 4.35
#